data_AF-A0A952DN24-F1
#
_entry.id   AF-A0A952DN24-F1
#
_cell.length_a   1.000
_cell.length_b   1.000
_cell.length_c   1.000
_cell.angle_alpha   90.00
_cell.angle_beta   90.00
_cell.angle_gamma   90.00
#
_symmetry.space_group_name_H-M   'P 1'
#
loop_
_entity.id
_entity.type
_entity.pdbx_description
1 polymer ?
#
loop_
_entity_poly.entity_id
_entity_poly.type
_entity_poly.pdbx_seq_one_letter_code
_entity_poly.pdbx_strand_id
1 'polypeptide(L)' 'ARTEWYREGRVPLHTLRANVDYAEGEAHTAYGVCGVKVWIFKGEILDHDPLAQDRIMMDAQTSGVRPAR' A
#
# COMPACT_ATOMS: atom_id res chain seq x y z
N ALA A 1 24.00 -8.24 -7.75
CA ALA A 1 22.63 -7.72 -7.54
C ALA A 1 22.49 -7.34 -6.08
N ARG A 2 22.04 -6.12 -5.77
CA ARG A 2 21.81 -5.63 -4.41
C ARG A 2 20.32 -5.44 -4.20
N THR A 3 19.86 -5.63 -2.97
CA THR A 3 18.48 -5.38 -2.57
C THR A 3 18.49 -4.29 -1.53
N GLU A 4 17.89 -3.16 -1.86
CA GLU A 4 17.69 -2.04 -0.94
C GLU A 4 16.22 -2.00 -0.54
N TRP A 5 15.94 -1.61 0.70
CA TRP A 5 14.59 -1.48 1.21
C TRP A 5 14.47 -0.22 2.05
N TYR A 6 13.30 0.39 1.99
CA TYR A 6 12.91 1.52 2.82
C TYR A 6 11.54 1.23 3.42
N ARG A 7 11.34 1.65 4.67
CA ARG A 7 10.05 1.49 5.35
C ARG A 7 9.77 2.72 6.19
N GLU A 8 8.54 3.21 6.07
CA GLU A 8 7.99 4.27 6.90
C GLU A 8 6.72 3.74 7.60
N GLY A 9 6.54 4.09 8.87
CA GLY A 9 5.38 3.65 9.65
C GLY A 9 5.37 2.16 10.03
N ARG A 10 4.15 1.59 10.15
CA ARG A 10 3.91 0.21 10.59
C ARG A 10 3.43 -0.65 9.42
N VAL A 11 4.03 -1.84 9.25
CA VAL A 11 3.61 -2.86 8.28
C VAL A 11 3.64 -4.23 8.98
N PRO A 12 2.54 -4.64 9.65
CA PRO A 12 2.48 -5.89 10.38
C PRO A 12 2.17 -7.08 9.45
N LEU A 13 3.21 -7.69 8.87
CA LEU A 13 3.07 -8.79 7.90
C LEU A 13 2.56 -10.11 8.49
N HIS A 14 2.68 -10.31 9.81
CA HIS A 14 2.26 -11.53 10.48
C HIS A 14 0.83 -11.44 11.05
N THR A 15 0.19 -10.28 10.94
CA THR A 15 -1.13 -10.03 11.51
C THR A 15 -2.19 -10.24 10.43
N LEU A 16 -2.93 -11.36 10.47
CA LEU A 16 -3.90 -11.71 9.43
C LEU A 16 -5.04 -10.69 9.26
N ARG A 17 -5.44 -10.00 10.33
CA ARG A 17 -6.45 -8.93 10.30
C ARG A 17 -5.94 -7.62 9.71
N ALA A 18 -4.65 -7.51 9.41
CA ALA A 18 -4.08 -6.32 8.81
C ALA A 18 -4.46 -6.24 7.33
N ASN A 19 -5.05 -5.13 6.93
CA ASN A 19 -5.27 -4.81 5.52
C ASN A 19 -3.95 -4.35 4.90
N VAL A 20 -3.23 -5.27 4.26
CA VAL A 20 -1.95 -5.00 3.59
C VAL A 20 -2.10 -5.32 2.11
N ASP A 21 -1.89 -4.32 1.27
CA ASP A 21 -1.76 -4.52 -0.17
C ASP A 21 -0.31 -4.82 -0.53
N TYR A 22 -0.12 -5.82 -1.40
CA TYR A 22 1.16 -6.16 -1.98
C TYR A 22 1.12 -5.97 -3.49
N ALA A 23 2.19 -5.40 -4.03
CA ALA A 23 2.41 -5.37 -5.47
C ALA A 23 3.89 -5.58 -5.77
N GLU A 24 4.16 -6.22 -6.91
CA GLU A 24 5.49 -6.33 -7.49
C GLU A 24 5.51 -5.82 -8.91
N GLY A 25 6.62 -5.22 -9.30
CA GLY A 25 6.84 -4.68 -10.63
C GLY A 25 8.31 -4.74 -11.03
N GLU A 26 8.55 -4.87 -12.32
CA GLU A 26 9.90 -4.94 -12.89
C GLU A 26 10.20 -3.66 -13.67
N ALA A 27 11.34 -3.04 -13.38
CA ALA A 27 11.85 -1.90 -14.12
C ALA A 27 12.93 -2.37 -15.10
N HIS A 28 12.65 -2.26 -16.40
CA HIS A 28 13.63 -2.53 -17.45
C HIS A 28 14.53 -1.30 -17.64
N THR A 29 15.81 -1.46 -17.33
CA THR A 29 16.83 -0.43 -17.49
C THR A 29 17.88 -0.88 -18.52
N ALA A 30 18.70 0.05 -19.02
CA ALA A 30 19.74 -0.24 -20.00
C ALA A 30 20.76 -1.30 -19.55
N TYR A 31 20.93 -1.48 -18.23
CA TYR A 31 21.89 -2.41 -17.64
C TYR A 31 21.24 -3.69 -17.08
N GLY A 32 19.92 -3.86 -17.24
CA GLY A 32 19.19 -5.04 -16.77
C GLY A 32 17.84 -4.71 -16.13
N VAL A 33 17.30 -5.69 -15.42
CA VAL A 33 15.97 -5.60 -14.78
C VAL A 33 16.11 -5.41 -13.28
N CYS A 34 15.40 -4.41 -12.74
CA CYS A 34 15.31 -4.16 -11.30
C CYS A 34 13.91 -4.54 -10.81
N GLY A 35 13.82 -5.57 -9.95
CA GLY A 35 12.56 -5.94 -9.30
C GLY A 35 12.24 -5.02 -8.12
N VAL A 36 11.03 -4.48 -8.09
CA VAL A 36 10.52 -3.62 -7.02
C VAL A 36 9.33 -4.31 -6.35
N LYS A 37 9.35 -4.39 -5.02
CA LYS A 37 8.28 -4.96 -4.21
C LYS A 37 7.78 -3.91 -3.23
N VAL A 38 6.46 -3.75 -3.14
CA VAL A 38 5.82 -2.71 -2.35
C VAL A 38 4.75 -3.33 -1.45
N TRP A 39 4.74 -2.88 -0.20
CA TRP A 39 3.72 -3.21 0.80
C TRP A 39 3.07 -1.93 1.31
N ILE A 40 1.75 -1.85 1.28
CA ILE A 40 0.98 -0.70 1.78
C ILE A 40 0.01 -1.18 2.86
N PHE A 41 0.20 -0.71 4.09
CA PHE A 41 -0.71 -0.98 5.20
C PHE A 41 -1.83 0.07 5.24
N LYS A 42 -3.08 -0.37 5.09
CA LYS A 42 -4.28 0.48 5.07
C LYS A 42 -5.06 0.50 6.39
N GLY A 43 -4.64 -0.27 7.39
CA GLY A 43 -5.34 -0.39 8.67
C GLY A 43 -5.72 -1.83 9.00
N GLU A 44 -6.51 -2.03 10.06
CA GLU A 44 -7.03 -3.36 10.43
C GLU A 44 -8.48 -3.52 9.92
N ILE A 45 -8.81 -4.71 9.43
CA ILE A 45 -10.19 -5.09 9.10
C ILE A 45 -10.80 -5.68 10.38
N LEU A 46 -11.75 -4.98 11.01
CA LEU A 46 -12.57 -5.55 12.06
C LEU A 46 -13.78 -6.21 11.40
N ASP A 47 -13.94 -7.52 11.58
CA ASP A 47 -14.96 -8.40 10.98
C ASP A 47 -16.44 -7.99 11.16
N HIS A 48 -16.72 -6.89 11.87
CA HIS A 48 -18.09 -6.50 12.25
C HIS A 48 -18.48 -5.04 11.97
N ASP A 49 -17.67 -4.26 11.23
CA ASP A 49 -18.03 -2.88 10.89
C ASP A 49 -18.45 -2.76 9.41
N PRO A 50 -19.76 -2.81 9.08
CA PRO A 50 -20.25 -2.73 7.70
C PRO A 50 -19.90 -1.40 7.01
N LEU A 51 -19.49 -0.36 7.76
CA LEU A 51 -19.03 0.92 7.22
C LEU A 51 -17.50 1.00 7.03
N ALA A 52 -16.74 -0.06 7.32
CA ALA A 52 -15.28 -0.04 7.12
C ALA A 52 -14.90 0.14 5.65
N GLN A 53 -15.60 -0.54 4.73
CA GLN A 53 -15.38 -0.39 3.29
C GLN A 53 -15.75 1.01 2.80
N ASP A 54 -16.87 1.56 3.28
CA ASP A 54 -17.34 2.90 2.90
C ASP A 54 -16.36 3.99 3.35
N ARG A 55 -15.79 3.90 4.57
CA ARG A 55 -14.74 4.82 5.02
C ARG A 55 -13.48 4.72 4.18
N ILE A 56 -13.04 3.50 3.84
CA ILE A 56 -11.87 3.30 2.97
C ILE A 56 -12.11 3.90 1.58
N MET A 57 -13.33 3.74 1.03
CA MET A 57 -13.72 4.35 -0.25
C MET A 57 -13.78 5.88 -0.17
N MET A 58 -14.29 6.44 0.93
CA MET A 58 -14.32 7.89 1.17
C MET A 58 -12.91 8.48 1.33
N ASP A 59 -12.03 7.82 2.08
CA ASP A 59 -10.64 8.23 2.29
C ASP A 59 -9.84 8.16 0.97
N ALA A 60 -10.12 7.17 0.12
CA ALA A 60 -9.55 7.10 -1.22
C ALA A 60 -10.01 8.27 -2.10
N GLN A 61 -11.26 8.73 -1.98
CA GLN A 61 -11.81 9.84 -2.78
C GLN A 61 -11.30 11.21 -2.34
N THR A 62 -11.06 11.44 -1.03
CA THR A 62 -10.60 12.75 -0.52
C THR A 62 -9.12 13.03 -0.83
N SER A 63 -8.28 11.99 -0.97
CA SER A 63 -6.85 12.14 -1.25
C SER A 63 -6.50 12.66 -2.67
N GLY A 64 -7.50 12.79 -3.55
CA GLY A 64 -7.34 13.26 -4.93
C GLY A 64 -7.63 14.74 -5.19
N VAL A 65 -8.09 15.52 -4.20
CA VAL A 65 -8.47 16.93 -4.44
C VAL A 65 -7.23 17.83 -4.42
N ARG A 66 -6.64 18.04 -5.60
CA ARG A 66 -5.72 19.17 -5.83
C ARG A 66 -6.57 20.46 -5.77
N PRO A 67 -6.26 21.43 -4.90
CA PRO A 67 -6.97 22.71 -4.94
C PRO A 67 -6.72 23.37 -6.30
N ALA A 68 -7.80 23.64 -7.03
CA ALA A 68 -7.74 24.41 -8.27
C ALA A 68 -7.16 25.79 -7.94
N ARG A 69 -6.14 26.19 -8.70
CA ARG A 69 -5.61 27.56 -8.67
C ARG A 69 -6.18 28.33 -9.83
#